data_AF-A0AAX1EHN3-F1
#
_entry.id   AF-A0AAX1EHN3-F1
#
_cell.length_a   1.000
_cell.length_b   1.000
_cell.length_c   1.000
_cell.angle_alpha   90.00
_cell.angle_beta   90.00
_cell.angle_gamma   90.00
#
_symmetry.space_group_name_H-M   'P 1'
#
loop_
_entity.id
_entity.type
_entity.pdbx_description
1 polymer ?
#
loop_
_entity_poly.entity_id
_entity_poly.type
_entity_poly.pdbx_seq_one_letter_code
_entity_poly.pdbx_strand_id
1 'polypeptide(L)'
;MAYTPPIFSELLQKTHSLIYTFSAIARRYNPPGRASLDSPKEWSEIYKLPSLASDNPSSLDVLLVLINEEMLKKKNCSDRASQIEVFRKLYTELFPVALQSNEENKKAALQMLLGALFHRYYRIIAEYSWSYSFWGTRDEEEVKKRCRRQCRLFVVIEDILGITKENHLDPLTVTTCCQTFRANMELDDNYKKFPHFKDDPNFFIYLDRIIKEQEQKSTPYKKQIEGIDFLESLAEMVEQLHQNVHSALEDVFKTLENSSSHEKFSLDIVRELSLENIKDSDIRKKVAELISSACNYICSETPEKSEDTLWFKEVVTACLNSRSQYALFGAFVAMLYRPIKMEQLTKSLKLVLECSSENNINTDHQACFQGLDMLQRWLLDSGSEGSHFQLNCKTWGSLDVFKDQVTLQRAEFLKLVEKENEKQISFSLL
;
A
#
# COMPACT_ATOMS: atom_id res chain seq x y z
N MET A 1 -25.73 2.28 -16.40
CA MET A 1 -25.58 0.91 -15.85
C MET A 1 -25.30 1.06 -14.37
N ALA A 2 -25.79 0.13 -13.54
CA ALA A 2 -25.48 0.12 -12.12
C ALA A 2 -24.01 -0.31 -11.94
N TYR A 3 -23.29 0.40 -11.08
CA TYR A 3 -21.93 0.07 -10.68
C TYR A 3 -21.93 -1.25 -9.91
N THR A 4 -21.05 -2.17 -10.29
CA THR A 4 -20.83 -3.42 -9.56
C THR A 4 -19.39 -3.44 -9.05
N PRO A 5 -19.15 -3.51 -7.73
CA PRO A 5 -17.81 -3.62 -7.20
C PRO A 5 -17.16 -4.97 -7.59
N PRO A 6 -15.82 -5.06 -7.66
CA PRO A 6 -15.12 -6.33 -7.83
C PRO A 6 -15.54 -7.32 -6.73
N ILE A 7 -15.53 -8.62 -7.05
CA ILE A 7 -15.85 -9.67 -6.07
C ILE A 7 -14.89 -9.61 -4.87
N PHE A 8 -15.33 -10.14 -3.71
CA PHE A 8 -14.59 -9.99 -2.46
C PHE A 8 -13.11 -10.41 -2.55
N SER A 9 -12.83 -11.58 -3.12
CA SER A 9 -11.47 -12.10 -3.28
C SER A 9 -10.58 -11.20 -4.14
N GLU A 10 -11.10 -10.69 -5.25
CA GLU A 10 -10.37 -9.77 -6.13
C GLU A 10 -10.13 -8.42 -5.48
N LEU A 11 -11.15 -7.86 -4.80
CA LEU A 11 -11.04 -6.58 -4.10
C LEU A 11 -10.00 -6.68 -2.97
N LEU A 12 -10.00 -7.79 -2.22
CA LEU A 12 -9.02 -8.08 -1.17
C LEU A 12 -7.59 -8.17 -1.74
N GLN A 13 -7.38 -8.98 -2.79
CA GLN A 13 -6.07 -9.12 -3.43
C GLN A 13 -5.53 -7.78 -3.97
N LYS A 14 -6.41 -6.98 -4.60
CA LYS A 14 -6.06 -5.65 -5.10
C LYS A 14 -5.78 -4.67 -3.96
N THR A 15 -6.45 -4.81 -2.82
CA THR A 15 -6.18 -4.00 -1.63
C THR A 15 -4.80 -4.30 -1.07
N HIS A 16 -4.41 -5.58 -0.93
CA HIS A 16 -3.06 -5.97 -0.52
C HIS A 16 -1.95 -5.53 -1.49
N SER A 17 -2.31 -5.22 -2.74
CA SER A 17 -1.39 -4.71 -3.75
C SER A 17 -1.47 -3.20 -3.94
N LEU A 18 -2.32 -2.50 -3.17
CA LEU A 18 -2.64 -1.09 -3.37
C LEU A 18 -1.42 -0.19 -3.23
N ILE A 19 -0.50 -0.50 -2.31
CA ILE A 19 0.75 0.24 -2.14
C ILE A 19 1.62 0.23 -3.41
N TYR A 20 1.62 -0.86 -4.17
CA TYR A 20 2.37 -0.98 -5.43
C TYR A 20 1.70 -0.18 -6.53
N THR A 21 0.37 -0.29 -6.67
CA THR A 21 -0.42 0.52 -7.61
C THR A 21 -0.26 2.01 -7.34
N PHE A 22 -0.31 2.40 -6.06
CA PHE A 22 -0.03 3.76 -5.63
C PHE A 22 1.38 4.20 -5.99
N SER A 23 2.39 3.40 -5.67
CA SER A 23 3.79 3.75 -5.94
C SER A 23 4.05 3.97 -7.43
N ALA A 24 3.42 3.16 -8.30
CA ALA A 24 3.48 3.33 -9.75
C ALA A 24 2.80 4.63 -10.23
N ILE A 25 1.57 4.93 -9.76
CA ILE A 25 0.86 6.17 -10.14
C ILE A 25 1.57 7.42 -9.61
N ALA A 26 2.07 7.34 -8.38
CA ALA A 26 2.84 8.39 -7.74
C ALA A 26 4.23 8.58 -8.35
N ARG A 27 4.64 7.68 -9.26
CA ARG A 27 5.97 7.64 -9.90
C ARG A 27 7.07 7.70 -8.84
N ARG A 28 6.92 6.91 -7.79
CA ARG A 28 7.94 6.78 -6.76
C ARG A 28 9.23 6.23 -7.36
N TYR A 29 10.35 6.63 -6.78
CA TYR A 29 11.66 6.19 -7.20
C TYR A 29 11.75 4.68 -7.11
N ASN A 30 12.15 4.06 -8.22
CA ASN A 30 12.45 2.65 -8.28
C ASN A 30 13.98 2.49 -8.39
N PRO A 31 14.62 1.83 -7.40
CA PRO A 31 16.02 1.49 -7.51
C PRO A 31 16.31 0.66 -8.77
N PRO A 32 17.52 0.76 -9.33
CA PRO A 32 17.94 -0.03 -10.48
C PRO A 32 17.68 -1.52 -10.27
N GLY A 33 17.17 -2.15 -11.33
CA GLY A 33 16.86 -3.57 -11.37
C GLY A 33 17.70 -4.31 -12.41
N ARG A 34 17.26 -5.50 -12.79
CA ARG A 34 17.98 -6.37 -13.75
C ARG A 34 18.33 -5.66 -15.06
N ALA A 35 17.42 -4.83 -15.58
CA ALA A 35 17.58 -4.12 -16.85
C ALA A 35 18.73 -3.10 -16.85
N SER A 36 19.25 -2.75 -15.67
CA SER A 36 20.39 -1.85 -15.51
C SER A 36 21.74 -2.57 -15.61
N LEU A 37 21.73 -3.91 -15.74
CA LEU A 37 22.94 -4.72 -15.85
C LEU A 37 23.07 -5.25 -17.28
N ASP A 38 24.22 -5.01 -17.91
CA ASP A 38 24.50 -5.47 -19.28
C ASP A 38 24.60 -7.00 -19.39
N SER A 39 25.14 -7.67 -18.36
CA SER A 39 25.35 -9.12 -18.31
C SER A 39 24.98 -9.73 -16.94
N PRO A 40 23.69 -9.83 -16.56
CA PRO A 40 23.28 -10.25 -15.21
C PRO A 40 23.82 -11.63 -14.78
N LYS A 41 23.90 -12.59 -15.72
CA LYS A 41 24.44 -13.94 -15.47
C LYS A 41 25.94 -13.92 -15.19
N GLU A 42 26.69 -13.16 -15.97
CA GLU A 42 28.14 -13.00 -15.79
C GLU A 42 28.45 -12.32 -14.46
N TRP A 43 27.71 -11.26 -14.12
CA TRP A 43 27.87 -10.56 -12.85
C TRP A 43 27.51 -11.42 -11.65
N SER A 44 26.48 -12.27 -11.76
CA SER A 44 26.14 -13.27 -10.75
C SER A 44 27.32 -14.17 -10.41
N GLU A 45 28.10 -14.59 -11.40
CA GLU A 45 29.27 -15.46 -11.22
C GLU A 45 30.47 -14.69 -10.65
N ILE A 46 30.79 -13.53 -11.22
CA ILE A 46 31.94 -12.70 -10.79
C ILE A 46 31.80 -12.28 -9.32
N TYR A 47 30.60 -11.84 -8.93
CA TYR A 47 30.33 -11.33 -7.59
C TYR A 47 29.81 -12.41 -6.63
N LYS A 48 29.56 -13.64 -7.10
CA LYS A 48 28.96 -14.72 -6.31
C LYS A 48 27.63 -14.29 -5.66
N LEU A 49 26.81 -13.57 -6.42
CA LEU A 49 25.48 -13.09 -6.02
C LEU A 49 24.41 -13.76 -6.90
N PRO A 50 23.90 -14.96 -6.54
CA PRO A 50 22.99 -15.75 -7.38
C PRO A 50 21.69 -15.02 -7.74
N SER A 51 21.25 -14.13 -6.86
CA SER A 51 20.11 -13.23 -7.05
C SER A 51 20.19 -12.40 -8.33
N LEU A 52 21.39 -12.01 -8.80
CA LEU A 52 21.58 -11.21 -10.01
C LEU A 52 21.12 -11.94 -11.28
N ALA A 53 21.21 -13.27 -11.30
CA ALA A 53 20.75 -14.08 -12.42
C ALA A 53 19.22 -14.25 -12.46
N SER A 54 18.52 -14.00 -11.34
CA SER A 54 17.06 -14.11 -11.24
C SER A 54 16.32 -13.07 -12.08
N ASP A 55 15.02 -13.29 -12.31
CA ASP A 55 14.18 -12.33 -13.02
C ASP A 55 13.93 -11.05 -12.23
N ASN A 56 13.93 -11.14 -10.90
CA ASN A 56 13.74 -10.02 -9.97
C ASN A 56 14.92 -9.95 -8.97
N PRO A 57 16.09 -9.46 -9.40
CA PRO A 57 17.26 -9.37 -8.54
C PRO A 57 17.05 -8.37 -7.40
N SER A 58 17.72 -8.61 -6.28
CA SER A 58 17.80 -7.65 -5.17
C SER A 58 18.40 -6.34 -5.65
N SER A 59 17.70 -5.22 -5.41
CA SER A 59 18.20 -3.89 -5.76
C SER A 59 19.49 -3.51 -5.04
N LEU A 60 19.74 -4.07 -3.84
CA LEU A 60 21.02 -3.90 -3.15
C LEU A 60 22.16 -4.48 -3.99
N ASP A 61 21.94 -5.69 -4.50
CA ASP A 61 22.94 -6.46 -5.22
C ASP A 61 23.28 -5.76 -6.54
N VAL A 62 22.24 -5.29 -7.26
CA VAL A 62 22.39 -4.48 -8.47
C VAL A 62 23.18 -3.20 -8.18
N LEU A 63 22.81 -2.45 -7.13
CA LEU A 63 23.49 -1.20 -6.79
C LEU A 63 24.95 -1.41 -6.38
N LEU A 64 25.26 -2.47 -5.63
CA LEU A 64 26.64 -2.79 -5.25
C LEU A 64 27.50 -3.10 -6.48
N VAL A 65 26.96 -3.84 -7.45
CA VAL A 65 27.65 -4.10 -8.73
C VAL A 65 27.85 -2.80 -9.49
N LEU A 66 26.81 -1.98 -9.67
CA LEU A 66 26.90 -0.70 -10.36
C LEU A 66 27.91 0.24 -9.69
N ILE A 67 27.91 0.35 -8.37
CA ILE A 67 28.91 1.16 -7.64
C ILE A 67 30.32 0.64 -7.92
N ASN A 68 30.56 -0.66 -7.84
CA ASN A 68 31.90 -1.19 -8.04
C ASN A 68 32.39 -0.97 -9.49
N GLU A 69 31.55 -1.27 -10.48
CA GLU A 69 31.91 -1.13 -11.90
C GLU A 69 31.99 0.34 -12.34
N GLU A 70 30.97 1.15 -12.02
CA GLU A 70 30.85 2.51 -12.54
C GLU A 70 31.62 3.54 -11.72
N MET A 71 31.69 3.39 -10.39
CA MET A 71 32.32 4.37 -9.50
C MET A 71 33.72 3.96 -9.05
N LEU A 72 33.94 2.70 -8.67
CA LEU A 72 35.18 2.29 -8.01
C LEU A 72 36.27 1.81 -8.99
N LYS A 73 35.90 1.08 -10.05
CA LYS A 73 36.84 0.52 -11.04
C LYS A 73 37.15 1.48 -12.19
N LYS A 74 36.18 2.28 -12.65
CA LYS A 74 36.41 3.23 -13.74
C LYS A 74 37.37 4.34 -13.30
N LYS A 75 38.57 4.34 -13.90
CA LYS A 75 39.65 5.32 -13.65
C LYS A 75 39.29 6.78 -13.96
N ASN A 76 38.15 7.02 -14.58
CA ASN A 76 37.73 8.34 -15.06
C ASN A 76 36.99 9.18 -14.00
N CYS A 77 36.72 8.61 -12.82
CA CYS A 77 36.16 9.33 -11.67
C CYS A 77 37.32 9.72 -10.73
N SER A 78 38.19 10.64 -11.16
CA SER A 78 39.35 11.10 -10.38
C SER A 78 39.08 12.42 -9.65
N ASP A 79 38.02 13.14 -10.02
CA ASP A 79 37.51 14.26 -9.25
C ASP A 79 36.89 13.73 -7.94
N ARG A 80 37.19 14.41 -6.81
CA ARG A 80 36.56 14.13 -5.51
C ARG A 80 36.90 12.75 -4.91
N ALA A 81 38.16 12.32 -4.99
CA ALA A 81 38.65 11.03 -4.48
C ALA A 81 38.23 10.69 -3.03
N SER A 82 38.22 11.66 -2.11
CA SER A 82 37.77 11.43 -0.72
C SER A 82 36.28 11.09 -0.62
N GLN A 83 35.44 11.60 -1.53
CA GLN A 83 34.02 11.27 -1.60
C GLN A 83 33.82 9.85 -2.15
N ILE A 84 34.60 9.44 -3.14
CA ILE A 84 34.56 8.08 -3.71
C ILE A 84 35.01 7.05 -2.68
N GLU A 85 35.99 7.38 -1.84
CA GLU A 85 36.47 6.50 -0.77
C GLU A 85 35.36 6.14 0.24
N VAL A 86 34.37 7.02 0.45
CA VAL A 86 33.20 6.70 1.26
C VAL A 86 32.45 5.50 0.67
N PHE A 87 32.17 5.52 -0.64
CA PHE A 87 31.45 4.44 -1.31
C PHE A 87 32.28 3.16 -1.38
N ARG A 88 33.61 3.26 -1.45
CA ARG A 88 34.49 2.09 -1.31
C ARG A 88 34.32 1.41 0.05
N LYS A 89 34.33 2.18 1.13
CA LYS A 89 34.11 1.67 2.49
C LYS A 89 32.70 1.10 2.67
N LEU A 90 31.67 1.82 2.22
CA LEU A 90 30.28 1.34 2.25
C LEU A 90 30.11 0.03 1.46
N TYR A 91 30.73 -0.07 0.28
CA TYR A 91 30.74 -1.30 -0.50
C TYR A 91 31.34 -2.45 0.30
N THR A 92 32.51 -2.26 0.93
CA THR A 92 33.14 -3.30 1.76
C THR A 92 32.28 -3.71 2.95
N GLU A 93 31.58 -2.77 3.58
CA GLU A 93 30.72 -3.04 4.74
C GLU A 93 29.42 -3.76 4.36
N LEU A 94 28.80 -3.39 3.22
CA LEU A 94 27.47 -3.86 2.83
C LEU A 94 27.50 -5.09 1.92
N PHE A 95 28.60 -5.34 1.20
CA PHE A 95 28.73 -6.51 0.34
C PHE A 95 28.53 -7.85 1.07
N PRO A 96 29.06 -8.05 2.30
CA PRO A 96 28.75 -9.25 3.09
C PRO A 96 27.26 -9.40 3.43
N VAL A 97 26.51 -8.31 3.57
CA VAL A 97 25.06 -8.34 3.84
C VAL A 97 24.29 -8.83 2.61
N ALA A 98 24.73 -8.46 1.40
CA ALA A 98 24.12 -8.93 0.15
C ALA A 98 24.23 -10.46 -0.01
N LEU A 99 25.26 -11.08 0.55
CA LEU A 99 25.46 -12.54 0.55
C LEU A 99 24.56 -13.28 1.56
N GLN A 100 23.92 -12.56 2.49
CA GLN A 100 23.03 -13.18 3.49
C GLN A 100 21.65 -13.47 2.88
N SER A 101 20.90 -14.39 3.50
CA SER A 101 19.51 -14.67 3.11
C SER A 101 18.47 -13.78 3.81
N ASN A 102 18.89 -12.91 4.73
CA ASN A 102 17.98 -12.06 5.49
C ASN A 102 17.57 -10.82 4.67
N GLU A 103 16.32 -10.83 4.18
CA GLU A 103 15.77 -9.74 3.35
C GLU A 103 15.56 -8.43 4.11
N GLU A 104 15.30 -8.47 5.42
CA GLU A 104 15.19 -7.25 6.24
C GLU A 104 16.55 -6.55 6.35
N ASN A 105 17.62 -7.32 6.59
CA ASN A 105 18.98 -6.80 6.61
C ASN A 105 19.37 -6.20 5.26
N LYS A 106 19.01 -6.87 4.14
CA LYS A 106 19.26 -6.33 2.79
C LYS A 106 18.47 -5.05 2.55
N LYS A 107 17.22 -4.98 2.98
CA LYS A 107 16.39 -3.76 2.86
C LYS A 107 16.98 -2.61 3.66
N ALA A 108 17.46 -2.85 4.88
CA ALA A 108 18.14 -1.84 5.69
C ALA A 108 19.46 -1.37 5.05
N ALA A 109 20.28 -2.32 4.56
CA ALA A 109 21.51 -2.03 3.82
C ALA A 109 21.26 -1.23 2.54
N LEU A 110 20.21 -1.57 1.78
CA LEU A 110 19.76 -0.83 0.60
C LEU A 110 19.41 0.62 0.95
N GLN A 111 18.60 0.83 1.99
CA GLN A 111 18.22 2.18 2.44
C GLN A 111 19.43 3.00 2.89
N MET A 112 20.38 2.38 3.59
CA MET A 112 21.62 3.02 3.99
C MET A 112 22.45 3.45 2.77
N LEU A 113 22.62 2.56 1.78
CA LEU A 113 23.37 2.83 0.56
C LEU A 113 22.72 3.92 -0.30
N LEU A 114 21.40 3.84 -0.49
CA LEU A 114 20.63 4.88 -1.17
C LEU A 114 20.70 6.21 -0.44
N GLY A 115 20.62 6.22 0.90
CA GLY A 115 20.76 7.44 1.69
C GLY A 115 22.12 8.11 1.50
N ALA A 116 23.21 7.34 1.43
CA ALA A 116 24.54 7.85 1.11
C ALA A 116 24.62 8.45 -0.31
N LEU A 117 24.06 7.76 -1.31
CA LEU A 117 24.00 8.23 -2.70
C LEU A 117 23.17 9.52 -2.82
N PHE A 118 21.98 9.55 -2.21
CA PHE A 118 21.09 10.72 -2.22
C PHE A 118 21.72 11.91 -1.50
N HIS A 119 22.31 11.69 -0.31
CA HIS A 119 23.05 12.72 0.39
C HIS A 119 24.12 13.33 -0.52
N ARG A 120 24.94 12.48 -1.18
CA ARG A 120 26.00 12.98 -2.06
C ARG A 120 25.45 13.70 -3.29
N TYR A 121 24.40 13.17 -3.90
CA TYR A 121 23.69 13.76 -5.05
C TYR A 121 23.22 15.19 -4.74
N TYR A 122 22.40 15.36 -3.70
CA TYR A 122 21.87 16.67 -3.31
C TYR A 122 22.96 17.61 -2.78
N ARG A 123 23.99 17.07 -2.11
CA ARG A 123 25.13 17.87 -1.65
C ARG A 123 25.93 18.46 -2.82
N ILE A 124 26.14 17.71 -3.91
CA ILE A 124 26.76 18.26 -5.13
C ILE A 124 25.88 19.38 -5.73
N ILE A 125 24.57 19.17 -5.85
CA ILE A 125 23.65 20.21 -6.35
C ILE A 125 23.78 21.49 -5.51
N ALA A 126 23.82 21.36 -4.18
CA ALA A 126 23.98 22.49 -3.28
C ALA A 126 25.30 23.24 -3.47
N GLU A 127 26.42 22.54 -3.66
CA GLU A 127 27.74 23.14 -3.90
C GLU A 127 27.76 23.97 -5.19
N TYR A 128 27.17 23.44 -6.27
CA TYR A 128 27.08 24.14 -7.55
C TYR A 128 26.02 25.27 -7.54
N SER A 129 25.01 25.18 -6.68
CA SER A 129 24.05 26.25 -6.42
C SER A 129 24.68 27.44 -5.68
N TRP A 130 25.44 27.18 -4.60
CA TRP A 130 26.03 28.24 -3.76
C TRP A 130 27.03 29.10 -4.53
N SER A 131 27.82 28.50 -5.44
CA SER A 131 28.78 29.22 -6.30
C SER A 131 28.19 30.40 -7.10
N TYR A 132 26.86 30.53 -7.15
CA TYR A 132 26.14 31.58 -7.88
C TYR A 132 25.01 32.29 -7.10
N SER A 133 24.84 31.99 -5.80
CA SER A 133 23.82 32.64 -4.95
C SER A 133 23.95 34.17 -4.84
N PHE A 134 25.02 34.76 -5.36
CA PHE A 134 25.19 36.20 -5.56
C PHE A 134 24.26 36.80 -6.63
N TRP A 135 23.63 36.00 -7.52
CA TRP A 135 22.87 36.50 -8.69
C TRP A 135 21.40 36.03 -8.80
N GLY A 136 20.75 35.64 -7.70
CA GLY A 136 19.31 35.36 -7.66
C GLY A 136 18.91 33.87 -7.77
N THR A 137 17.69 33.56 -7.30
CA THR A 137 17.10 32.21 -7.19
C THR A 137 17.18 31.43 -8.51
N ARG A 138 17.87 30.28 -8.52
CA ARG A 138 18.05 29.45 -9.71
C ARG A 138 17.03 28.32 -9.83
N ASP A 139 16.63 28.07 -11.07
CA ASP A 139 15.97 26.85 -11.52
C ASP A 139 16.87 25.62 -11.21
N GLU A 140 16.32 24.64 -10.50
CA GLU A 140 17.01 23.41 -10.09
C GLU A 140 17.56 22.64 -11.31
N GLU A 141 16.85 22.66 -12.45
CA GLU A 141 17.29 21.98 -13.66
C GLU A 141 18.50 22.64 -14.33
N GLU A 142 18.66 23.96 -14.22
CA GLU A 142 19.88 24.63 -14.66
C GLU A 142 21.10 24.23 -13.82
N VAL A 143 20.91 24.12 -12.50
CA VAL A 143 21.98 23.67 -11.59
C VAL A 143 22.36 22.23 -11.90
N LYS A 144 21.40 21.33 -12.11
CA LYS A 144 21.66 19.94 -12.51
C LYS A 144 22.37 19.85 -13.86
N LYS A 145 21.94 20.62 -14.88
CA LYS A 145 22.64 20.69 -16.18
C LYS A 145 24.10 21.10 -16.02
N ARG A 146 24.40 22.01 -15.09
CA ARG A 146 25.78 22.39 -14.78
C ARG A 146 26.54 21.28 -14.07
N CYS A 147 25.93 20.62 -13.08
CA CYS A 147 26.54 19.48 -12.38
C CYS A 147 26.95 18.39 -13.39
N ARG A 148 26.06 18.03 -14.33
CA ARG A 148 26.34 17.07 -15.41
C ARG A 148 27.53 17.45 -16.29
N ARG A 149 27.69 18.75 -16.57
CA ARG A 149 28.80 19.27 -17.40
C ARG A 149 30.12 19.35 -16.64
N GLN A 150 30.10 19.50 -15.31
CA GLN A 150 31.26 19.93 -14.53
C GLN A 150 31.67 18.99 -13.39
N CYS A 151 30.89 17.97 -13.07
CA CYS A 151 31.19 16.99 -12.02
C CYS A 151 30.94 15.57 -12.53
N ARG A 152 31.99 14.77 -12.67
CA ARG A 152 31.85 13.41 -13.19
C ARG A 152 31.19 12.50 -12.17
N LEU A 153 31.53 12.67 -10.88
CA LEU A 153 30.87 11.94 -9.79
C LEU A 153 29.34 12.14 -9.79
N PHE A 154 28.85 13.33 -10.14
CA PHE A 154 27.41 13.59 -10.25
C PHE A 154 26.75 12.72 -11.32
N VAL A 155 27.35 12.67 -12.51
CA VAL A 155 26.86 11.85 -13.63
C VAL A 155 26.87 10.37 -13.26
N VAL A 156 27.97 9.89 -12.66
CA VAL A 156 28.08 8.50 -12.21
C VAL A 156 27.01 8.16 -11.17
N ILE A 157 26.70 9.07 -10.24
CA ILE A 157 25.62 8.85 -9.26
C ILE A 157 24.25 8.84 -9.97
N GLU A 158 23.99 9.71 -10.94
CA GLU A 158 22.74 9.66 -11.73
C GLU A 158 22.58 8.34 -12.48
N ASP A 159 23.66 7.87 -13.11
CA ASP A 159 23.69 6.61 -13.86
C ASP A 159 23.46 5.41 -12.91
N ILE A 160 24.18 5.36 -11.78
CA ILE A 160 24.01 4.32 -10.75
C ILE A 160 22.60 4.33 -10.18
N LEU A 161 22.00 5.50 -9.93
CA LEU A 161 20.65 5.60 -9.41
C LEU A 161 19.59 5.34 -10.50
N GLY A 162 19.97 5.25 -11.78
CA GLY A 162 19.05 5.09 -12.90
C GLY A 162 18.08 6.27 -13.02
N ILE A 163 18.56 7.50 -12.76
CA ILE A 163 17.72 8.71 -12.81
C ILE A 163 17.41 9.04 -14.26
N THR A 164 16.13 9.03 -14.61
CA THR A 164 15.61 9.41 -15.94
C THR A 164 14.44 10.38 -15.78
N LYS A 165 13.84 10.79 -16.91
CA LYS A 165 12.61 11.60 -16.88
C LYS A 165 11.45 10.81 -16.27
N GLU A 166 11.45 9.50 -16.46
CA GLU A 166 10.43 8.57 -15.99
C GLU A 166 10.71 8.07 -14.57
N ASN A 167 11.99 7.92 -14.19
CA ASN A 167 12.43 7.47 -12.86
C ASN A 167 13.21 8.58 -12.15
N HIS A 168 12.52 9.39 -11.34
CA HIS A 168 13.13 10.49 -10.60
C HIS A 168 13.10 10.22 -9.09
N LEU A 169 13.97 10.91 -8.35
CA LEU A 169 14.02 10.79 -6.89
C LEU A 169 12.76 11.40 -6.27
N ASP A 170 11.90 10.57 -5.68
CA ASP A 170 10.71 11.06 -4.99
C ASP A 170 11.05 11.53 -3.56
N PRO A 171 10.41 12.61 -3.06
CA PRO A 171 10.76 13.20 -1.77
C PRO A 171 10.63 12.24 -0.59
N LEU A 172 9.68 11.30 -0.63
CA LEU A 172 9.47 10.37 0.48
C LEU A 172 10.62 9.37 0.56
N THR A 173 10.98 8.75 -0.56
CA THR A 173 12.08 7.78 -0.60
C THR A 173 13.41 8.44 -0.23
N VAL A 174 13.66 9.67 -0.68
CA VAL A 174 14.84 10.44 -0.26
C VAL A 174 14.82 10.69 1.25
N THR A 175 13.69 11.16 1.80
CA THR A 175 13.57 11.43 3.24
C THR A 175 13.85 10.18 4.05
N THR A 176 13.18 9.06 3.74
CA THR A 176 13.35 7.79 4.47
C THR A 176 14.78 7.28 4.40
N CYS A 177 15.39 7.23 3.22
CA CYS A 177 16.75 6.70 3.07
C CYS A 177 17.79 7.61 3.74
N CYS A 178 17.65 8.94 3.63
CA CYS A 178 18.55 9.88 4.31
C CYS A 178 18.40 9.85 5.83
N GLN A 179 17.19 9.64 6.36
CA GLN A 179 16.97 9.44 7.81
C GLN A 179 17.63 8.15 8.29
N THR A 180 17.47 7.04 7.56
CA THR A 180 18.15 5.77 7.87
C THR A 180 19.68 5.93 7.85
N PHE A 181 20.21 6.60 6.83
CA PHE A 181 21.65 6.89 6.72
C PHE A 181 22.14 7.77 7.87
N ARG A 182 21.41 8.83 8.23
CA ARG A 182 21.72 9.69 9.38
C ARG A 182 21.79 8.90 10.69
N ALA A 183 20.75 8.11 10.98
CA ALA A 183 20.68 7.30 12.19
C ALA A 183 21.86 6.32 12.28
N ASN A 184 22.22 5.68 11.16
CA ASN A 184 23.40 4.82 11.11
C ASN A 184 24.72 5.57 11.33
N MET A 185 24.86 6.77 10.78
CA MET A 185 26.06 7.59 10.93
C MET A 185 26.25 8.13 12.36
N GLU A 186 25.15 8.38 13.07
CA GLU A 186 25.15 8.77 14.49
C GLU A 186 25.40 7.59 15.43
N LEU A 187 24.92 6.39 15.09
CA LEU A 187 25.10 5.19 15.90
C LEU A 187 26.60 4.94 16.13
N ASP A 188 27.02 4.93 17.39
CA ASP A 188 28.41 4.73 17.82
C ASP A 188 29.44 5.61 17.07
N ASP A 189 29.04 6.84 16.72
CA ASP A 189 29.85 7.76 15.91
C ASP A 189 30.37 7.13 14.60
N ASN A 190 29.57 6.28 13.95
CA ASN A 190 29.99 5.52 12.76
C ASN A 190 30.57 6.44 11.65
N TYR A 191 30.10 7.68 11.54
CA TYR A 191 30.63 8.68 10.60
C TYR A 191 32.15 8.89 10.72
N LYS A 192 32.76 8.69 11.90
CA LYS A 192 34.21 8.84 12.12
C LYS A 192 35.04 7.79 11.37
N LYS A 193 34.45 6.66 10.95
CA LYS A 193 35.11 5.64 10.12
C LYS A 193 35.33 6.09 8.68
N PHE A 194 34.67 7.16 8.26
CA PHE A 194 34.74 7.75 6.93
C PHE A 194 35.49 9.09 7.01
N PRO A 195 36.78 9.17 6.62
CA PRO A 195 37.58 10.39 6.75
C PRO A 195 36.91 11.63 6.12
N HIS A 196 36.28 11.46 4.95
CA HIS A 196 35.56 12.53 4.29
C HIS A 196 34.44 13.16 5.14
N PHE A 197 33.72 12.35 5.93
CA PHE A 197 32.66 12.85 6.82
C PHE A 197 33.22 13.35 8.14
N LYS A 198 34.22 12.65 8.69
CA LYS A 198 34.93 13.06 9.91
C LYS A 198 35.51 14.47 9.78
N ASP A 199 36.06 14.80 8.61
CA ASP A 199 36.73 16.06 8.34
C ASP A 199 35.78 17.14 7.78
N ASP A 200 34.51 16.82 7.49
CA ASP A 200 33.47 17.81 7.10
C ASP A 200 32.67 18.25 8.34
N PRO A 201 32.96 19.42 8.94
CA PRO A 201 32.24 19.89 10.13
C PRO A 201 30.76 20.16 9.87
N ASN A 202 30.34 20.25 8.61
CA ASN A 202 28.96 20.51 8.23
C ASN A 202 28.22 19.25 7.76
N PHE A 203 28.83 18.06 7.83
CA PHE A 203 28.22 16.82 7.33
C PHE A 203 26.77 16.63 7.78
N PHE A 204 26.52 16.63 9.10
CA PHE A 204 25.17 16.49 9.65
C PHE A 204 24.26 17.68 9.33
N ILE A 205 24.79 18.91 9.32
CA ILE A 205 24.01 20.11 8.97
C ILE A 205 23.43 19.99 7.56
N TYR A 206 24.21 19.51 6.60
CA TYR A 206 23.74 19.33 5.23
C TYR A 206 22.79 18.14 5.08
N LEU A 207 23.07 17.04 5.77
CA LEU A 207 22.18 15.89 5.78
C LEU A 207 20.80 16.26 6.35
N ASP A 208 20.76 16.99 7.46
CA ASP A 208 19.53 17.48 8.09
C ASP A 208 18.78 18.46 7.19
N ARG A 209 19.51 19.34 6.50
CA ARG A 209 18.89 20.25 5.54
C ARG A 209 18.21 19.50 4.40
N ILE A 210 18.87 18.49 3.82
CA ILE A 210 18.29 17.65 2.77
C ILE A 210 17.05 16.94 3.28
N ILE A 211 17.11 16.33 4.47
CA ILE A 211 15.97 15.65 5.09
C ILE A 211 14.80 16.62 5.26
N LYS A 212 15.02 17.80 5.84
CA LYS A 212 13.97 18.78 6.10
C LYS A 212 13.31 19.31 4.83
N GLU A 213 14.10 19.63 3.80
CA GLU A 213 13.58 20.10 2.51
C GLU A 213 12.72 19.04 1.81
N GLN A 214 13.13 17.78 1.86
CA GLN A 214 12.39 16.68 1.23
C GLN A 214 11.19 16.23 2.08
N GLU A 215 11.27 16.33 3.40
CA GLU A 215 10.18 15.95 4.30
C GLU A 215 8.95 16.84 4.09
N GLN A 216 9.15 18.15 3.91
CA GLN A 216 8.07 19.08 3.57
C GLN A 216 7.37 18.68 2.27
N LYS A 217 8.15 18.30 1.24
CA LYS A 217 7.62 17.82 -0.05
C LYS A 217 6.99 16.44 0.05
N SER A 218 7.41 15.60 1.00
CA SER A 218 6.92 14.23 1.19
C SER A 218 5.59 14.14 1.95
N THR A 219 5.21 15.20 2.69
CA THR A 219 4.03 15.19 3.57
C THR A 219 2.73 14.77 2.86
N PRO A 220 2.43 15.23 1.63
CA PRO A 220 1.26 14.75 0.88
C PRO A 220 1.30 13.26 0.54
N TYR A 221 2.48 12.69 0.30
CA TYR A 221 2.64 11.26 0.05
C TYR A 221 2.45 10.44 1.33
N LYS A 222 3.02 10.90 2.46
CA LYS A 222 2.84 10.24 3.77
C LYS A 222 1.35 10.11 4.12
N LYS A 223 0.57 11.19 3.98
CA LYS A 223 -0.88 11.16 4.25
C LYS A 223 -1.65 10.20 3.35
N GLN A 224 -1.21 10.03 2.11
CA GLN A 224 -1.83 9.10 1.17
C GLN A 224 -1.48 7.65 1.51
N ILE A 225 -0.24 7.37 1.92
CA ILE A 225 0.16 6.05 2.42
C ILE A 225 -0.59 5.70 3.70
N GLU A 226 -0.77 6.63 4.63
CA GLU A 226 -1.62 6.41 5.81
C GLU A 226 -3.07 6.03 5.44
N GLY A 227 -3.58 6.50 4.29
CA GLY A 227 -4.86 6.07 3.74
C GLY A 227 -4.84 4.64 3.19
N ILE A 228 -3.72 4.21 2.63
CA ILE A 228 -3.50 2.82 2.16
C ILE A 228 -3.40 1.89 3.37
N ASP A 229 -2.55 2.23 4.35
CA ASP A 229 -2.38 1.43 5.58
C ASP A 229 -3.72 1.24 6.31
N PHE A 230 -4.59 2.26 6.30
CA PHE A 230 -5.95 2.16 6.82
C PHE A 230 -6.77 1.12 6.05
N LEU A 231 -6.80 1.18 4.72
CA LEU A 231 -7.57 0.23 3.88
C LEU A 231 -7.04 -1.20 3.99
N GLU A 232 -5.72 -1.38 4.03
CA GLU A 232 -5.09 -2.69 4.24
C GLU A 232 -5.48 -3.26 5.61
N SER A 233 -5.37 -2.47 6.69
CA SER A 233 -5.78 -2.93 8.02
C SER A 233 -7.27 -3.27 8.12
N LEU A 234 -8.13 -2.54 7.39
CA LEU A 234 -9.57 -2.86 7.33
C LEU A 234 -9.82 -4.14 6.53
N ALA A 235 -9.12 -4.33 5.42
CA ALA A 235 -9.24 -5.51 4.59
C ALA A 235 -8.85 -6.78 5.35
N GLU A 236 -7.74 -6.74 6.11
CA GLU A 236 -7.31 -7.83 7.00
C GLU A 236 -8.40 -8.17 8.03
N MET A 237 -9.01 -7.16 8.66
CA MET A 237 -10.09 -7.39 9.62
C MET A 237 -11.34 -8.01 8.97
N VAL A 238 -11.73 -7.52 7.79
CA VAL A 238 -12.88 -8.07 7.05
C VAL A 238 -12.59 -9.51 6.62
N GLU A 239 -11.39 -9.80 6.13
CA GLU A 239 -10.95 -11.14 5.74
C GLU A 239 -10.98 -12.12 6.91
N GLN A 240 -10.42 -11.76 8.05
CA GLN A 240 -10.42 -12.63 9.23
C GLN A 240 -11.84 -12.91 9.72
N LEU A 241 -12.69 -11.88 9.76
CA LEU A 241 -14.09 -12.09 10.12
C LEU A 241 -14.79 -13.02 9.12
N HIS A 242 -14.56 -12.80 7.83
CA HIS A 242 -15.08 -13.63 6.76
C HIS A 242 -14.66 -15.10 6.96
N GLN A 243 -13.38 -15.36 7.19
CA GLN A 243 -12.82 -16.70 7.42
C GLN A 243 -13.42 -17.36 8.67
N ASN A 244 -13.54 -16.62 9.78
CA ASN A 244 -14.11 -17.14 11.02
C ASN A 244 -15.58 -17.54 10.87
N VAL A 245 -16.38 -16.69 10.23
CA VAL A 245 -17.80 -16.96 9.96
C VAL A 245 -17.94 -18.11 8.95
N HIS A 246 -17.12 -18.13 7.89
CA HIS A 246 -17.13 -19.21 6.90
C HIS A 246 -16.80 -20.56 7.55
N SER A 247 -15.77 -20.62 8.39
CA SER A 247 -15.41 -21.84 9.12
C SER A 247 -16.54 -22.32 10.02
N ALA A 248 -17.18 -21.41 10.75
CA ALA A 248 -18.32 -21.74 11.60
C ALA A 248 -19.53 -22.26 10.80
N LEU A 249 -19.79 -21.66 9.63
CA LEU A 249 -20.83 -22.13 8.72
C LEU A 249 -20.53 -23.53 8.16
N GLU A 250 -19.28 -23.81 7.78
CA GLU A 250 -18.87 -25.14 7.33
C GLU A 250 -19.07 -26.21 8.39
N ASP A 251 -18.82 -25.89 9.67
CA ASP A 251 -19.08 -26.81 10.78
C ASP A 251 -20.58 -27.07 10.96
N VAL A 252 -21.42 -26.03 10.84
CA VAL A 252 -22.89 -26.17 10.85
C VAL A 252 -23.36 -27.03 9.68
N PHE A 253 -22.85 -26.79 8.46
CA PHE A 253 -23.22 -27.57 7.28
C PHE A 253 -22.78 -29.02 7.36
N LYS A 254 -21.58 -29.31 7.88
CA LYS A 254 -21.12 -30.69 8.11
C LYS A 254 -22.01 -31.42 9.10
N THR A 255 -22.40 -30.77 10.20
CA THR A 255 -23.33 -31.39 11.17
C THR A 255 -24.69 -31.64 10.54
N LEU A 256 -25.20 -30.69 9.75
CA LEU A 256 -26.45 -30.81 9.03
C LEU A 256 -26.43 -31.97 8.02
N GLU A 257 -25.36 -32.11 7.23
CA GLU A 257 -25.17 -33.21 6.29
C GLU A 257 -25.16 -34.57 7.03
N ASN A 258 -24.47 -34.63 8.18
CA ASN A 258 -24.41 -35.83 9.02
C ASN A 258 -25.72 -36.17 9.75
N SER A 259 -26.57 -35.18 10.05
CA SER A 259 -27.88 -35.39 10.69
C SER A 259 -29.01 -35.66 9.68
N SER A 260 -28.86 -35.14 8.45
CA SER A 260 -29.86 -35.24 7.37
C SER A 260 -30.04 -36.65 6.78
N SER A 261 -29.25 -37.65 7.20
CA SER A 261 -29.50 -39.04 6.82
C SER A 261 -30.84 -39.60 7.38
N HIS A 262 -31.52 -38.87 8.28
CA HIS A 262 -32.79 -39.30 8.88
C HIS A 262 -33.93 -38.25 8.94
N GLU A 263 -33.69 -36.95 8.71
CA GLU A 263 -34.74 -35.90 8.77
C GLU A 263 -34.69 -34.94 7.58
N LYS A 264 -35.87 -34.43 7.16
CA LYS A 264 -35.98 -33.38 6.14
C LYS A 264 -35.28 -32.11 6.63
N PHE A 265 -34.49 -31.49 5.76
CA PHE A 265 -33.91 -30.17 5.99
C PHE A 265 -35.00 -29.16 6.41
N SER A 266 -34.76 -28.46 7.52
CA SER A 266 -35.59 -27.33 7.94
C SER A 266 -34.71 -26.20 8.45
N LEU A 267 -35.20 -24.96 8.31
CA LEU A 267 -34.49 -23.76 8.73
C LEU A 267 -34.33 -23.67 10.25
N ASP A 268 -35.25 -24.26 11.01
CA ASP A 268 -35.20 -24.29 12.46
C ASP A 268 -34.05 -25.19 12.96
N ILE A 269 -33.81 -26.32 12.28
CA ILE A 269 -32.66 -27.20 12.56
C ILE A 269 -31.34 -26.45 12.35
N VAL A 270 -31.21 -25.67 11.27
CA VAL A 270 -29.98 -24.90 11.01
C VAL A 270 -29.72 -23.86 12.11
N ARG A 271 -30.78 -23.21 12.63
CA ARG A 271 -30.66 -22.26 13.73
C ARG A 271 -30.22 -22.94 15.03
N GLU A 272 -30.81 -24.09 15.36
CA GLU A 272 -30.43 -24.87 16.54
C GLU A 272 -28.97 -25.35 16.46
N LEU A 273 -28.57 -25.93 15.33
CA LEU A 273 -27.20 -26.36 15.08
C LEU A 273 -26.19 -25.20 15.17
N SER A 274 -26.58 -24.00 14.73
CA SER A 274 -25.74 -22.80 14.87
C SER A 274 -25.54 -22.40 16.34
N LEU A 275 -26.54 -22.60 17.19
CA LEU A 275 -26.44 -22.34 18.63
C LEU A 275 -25.55 -23.35 19.35
N GLU A 276 -25.57 -24.61 18.92
CA GLU A 276 -24.82 -25.72 19.53
C GLU A 276 -23.35 -25.75 19.12
N ASN A 277 -23.06 -25.56 17.82
CA ASN A 277 -21.71 -25.75 17.27
C ASN A 277 -20.78 -24.54 17.45
N ILE A 278 -21.34 -23.33 17.54
CA ILE A 278 -20.54 -22.09 17.53
C ILE A 278 -20.36 -21.59 18.96
N LYS A 279 -19.17 -21.78 19.53
CA LYS A 279 -18.87 -21.37 20.91
C LYS A 279 -18.73 -19.86 21.06
N ASP A 280 -18.09 -19.20 20.11
CA ASP A 280 -17.89 -17.75 20.11
C ASP A 280 -19.24 -17.03 19.93
N SER A 281 -19.62 -16.18 20.90
CA SER A 281 -20.92 -15.48 20.89
C SER A 281 -21.07 -14.51 19.73
N ASP A 282 -19.98 -13.85 19.33
CA ASP A 282 -19.98 -12.80 18.33
C ASP A 282 -20.06 -13.41 16.93
N ILE A 283 -19.29 -14.48 16.69
CA ILE A 283 -19.41 -15.27 15.46
C ILE A 283 -20.79 -15.90 15.36
N ARG A 284 -21.34 -16.45 16.45
CA ARG A 284 -22.68 -17.05 16.47
C ARG A 284 -23.77 -16.03 16.11
N LYS A 285 -23.70 -14.82 16.65
CA LYS A 285 -24.62 -13.72 16.31
C LYS A 285 -24.57 -13.41 14.81
N LYS A 286 -23.36 -13.26 14.25
CA LYS A 286 -23.17 -12.95 12.83
C LYS A 286 -23.67 -14.08 11.91
N VAL A 287 -23.43 -15.34 12.27
CA VAL A 287 -23.97 -16.50 11.56
C VAL A 287 -25.49 -16.52 11.60
N ALA A 288 -26.11 -16.26 12.76
CA ALA A 288 -27.56 -16.20 12.89
C ALA A 288 -28.19 -15.10 12.02
N GLU A 289 -27.57 -13.92 11.94
CA GLU A 289 -28.01 -12.82 11.08
C GLU A 289 -27.87 -13.13 9.59
N LEU A 290 -26.80 -13.83 9.19
CA LEU A 290 -26.58 -14.29 7.84
C LEU A 290 -27.64 -15.31 7.42
N ILE A 291 -27.86 -16.34 8.25
CA ILE A 291 -28.90 -17.34 8.05
C ILE A 291 -30.25 -16.66 7.91
N SER A 292 -30.60 -15.75 8.82
CA SER A 292 -31.89 -15.05 8.77
C SER A 292 -32.08 -14.24 7.48
N SER A 293 -31.02 -13.62 6.97
CA SER A 293 -31.08 -12.89 5.69
C SER A 293 -31.24 -13.83 4.50
N ALA A 294 -30.51 -14.95 4.49
CA ALA A 294 -30.64 -15.98 3.47
C ALA A 294 -32.03 -16.60 3.47
N CYS A 295 -32.60 -16.88 4.65
CA CYS A 295 -33.96 -17.39 4.79
C CYS A 295 -34.99 -16.41 4.19
N ASN A 296 -34.90 -15.12 4.52
CA ASN A 296 -35.82 -14.13 3.99
C ASN A 296 -35.77 -14.10 2.46
N TYR A 297 -34.58 -14.16 1.87
CA TYR A 297 -34.40 -14.22 0.41
C TYR A 297 -34.99 -15.50 -0.20
N ILE A 298 -34.72 -16.67 0.38
CA ILE A 298 -35.24 -17.95 -0.13
C ILE A 298 -36.76 -17.98 -0.04
N CYS A 299 -37.34 -17.51 1.06
CA CYS A 299 -38.79 -17.47 1.25
C CYS A 299 -39.49 -16.47 0.32
N SER A 300 -38.84 -15.37 -0.08
CA SER A 300 -39.44 -14.36 -0.94
C SER A 300 -39.22 -14.62 -2.43
N GLU A 301 -38.01 -15.01 -2.83
CA GLU A 301 -37.60 -15.08 -4.24
C GLU A 301 -37.61 -16.50 -4.81
N THR A 302 -37.35 -17.53 -4.00
CA THR A 302 -37.23 -18.92 -4.47
C THR A 302 -37.87 -19.93 -3.50
N PRO A 303 -39.16 -19.80 -3.17
CA PRO A 303 -39.80 -20.62 -2.14
C PRO A 303 -39.80 -22.11 -2.48
N GLU A 304 -39.80 -22.47 -3.76
CA GLU A 304 -39.74 -23.85 -4.26
C GLU A 304 -38.43 -24.57 -3.95
N LYS A 305 -37.36 -23.83 -3.62
CA LYS A 305 -36.05 -24.38 -3.24
C LYS A 305 -35.79 -24.34 -1.73
N SER A 306 -36.81 -24.07 -0.92
CA SER A 306 -36.67 -23.92 0.53
C SER A 306 -36.22 -25.18 1.27
N GLU A 307 -36.42 -26.38 0.69
CA GLU A 307 -35.96 -27.65 1.25
C GLU A 307 -34.60 -28.12 0.69
N ASP A 308 -33.98 -27.38 -0.23
CA ASP A 308 -32.72 -27.75 -0.88
C ASP A 308 -31.51 -27.26 -0.06
N THR A 309 -30.83 -28.21 0.59
CA THR A 309 -29.66 -27.94 1.43
C THR A 309 -28.48 -27.36 0.63
N LEU A 310 -28.27 -27.80 -0.62
CA LEU A 310 -27.18 -27.29 -1.46
C LEU A 310 -27.47 -25.84 -1.84
N TRP A 311 -28.70 -25.55 -2.27
CA TRP A 311 -29.12 -24.19 -2.57
C TRP A 311 -29.01 -23.26 -1.36
N PHE A 312 -29.44 -23.72 -0.17
CA PHE A 312 -29.29 -22.95 1.06
C PHE A 312 -27.83 -22.63 1.36
N LYS A 313 -26.92 -23.61 1.24
CA LYS A 313 -25.48 -23.42 1.42
C LYS A 313 -24.92 -22.39 0.44
N GLU A 314 -25.32 -22.45 -0.84
CA GLU A 314 -24.92 -21.48 -1.87
C GLU A 314 -25.39 -20.06 -1.53
N VAL A 315 -26.66 -19.89 -1.14
CA VAL A 315 -27.24 -18.59 -0.79
C VAL A 315 -26.57 -17.99 0.44
N VAL A 316 -26.39 -18.75 1.51
CA VAL A 316 -25.73 -18.26 2.74
C VAL A 316 -24.28 -17.85 2.45
N THR A 317 -23.56 -18.63 1.65
CA THR A 317 -22.18 -18.32 1.24
C THR A 317 -22.14 -17.06 0.38
N ALA A 318 -23.07 -16.91 -0.57
CA ALA A 318 -23.20 -15.70 -1.38
C ALA A 318 -23.53 -14.46 -0.52
N CYS A 319 -24.38 -14.59 0.49
CA CYS A 319 -24.66 -13.51 1.44
C CYS A 319 -23.41 -13.11 2.23
N LEU A 320 -22.62 -14.06 2.72
CA LEU A 320 -21.36 -13.77 3.42
C LEU A 320 -20.36 -13.04 2.50
N ASN A 321 -20.18 -13.53 1.28
CA ASN A 321 -19.33 -12.91 0.26
C ASN A 321 -19.77 -11.48 -0.02
N SER A 322 -21.07 -11.26 -0.26
CA SER A 322 -21.65 -9.95 -0.54
C SER A 322 -21.47 -8.98 0.64
N ARG A 323 -21.76 -9.40 1.88
CA ARG A 323 -21.55 -8.54 3.06
C ARG A 323 -20.09 -8.12 3.21
N SER A 324 -19.15 -9.05 3.01
CA SER A 324 -17.71 -8.79 3.12
C SER A 324 -17.23 -7.86 2.01
N GLN A 325 -17.69 -8.11 0.77
CA GLN A 325 -17.44 -7.27 -0.41
C GLN A 325 -17.92 -5.83 -0.18
N TYR A 326 -19.17 -5.65 0.23
CA TYR A 326 -19.76 -4.32 0.41
C TYR A 326 -19.22 -3.58 1.64
N ALA A 327 -18.79 -4.28 2.70
CA ALA A 327 -18.11 -3.66 3.83
C ALA A 327 -16.75 -3.07 3.40
N LEU A 328 -15.92 -3.87 2.69
CA LEU A 328 -14.64 -3.39 2.18
C LEU A 328 -14.84 -2.28 1.13
N PHE A 329 -15.78 -2.46 0.20
CA PHE A 329 -16.15 -1.43 -0.78
C PHE A 329 -16.59 -0.12 -0.11
N GLY A 330 -17.37 -0.17 0.97
CA GLY A 330 -17.74 1.00 1.75
C GLY A 330 -16.54 1.78 2.29
N ALA A 331 -15.45 1.09 2.65
CA ALA A 331 -14.22 1.76 3.09
C ALA A 331 -13.52 2.49 1.94
N PHE A 332 -13.53 1.91 0.74
CA PHE A 332 -13.04 2.58 -0.46
C PHE A 332 -13.88 3.81 -0.81
N VAL A 333 -15.21 3.72 -0.72
CA VAL A 333 -16.12 4.87 -0.88
C VAL A 333 -15.77 5.94 0.15
N ALA A 334 -15.63 5.57 1.43
CA ALA A 334 -15.34 6.53 2.47
C ALA A 334 -14.03 7.30 2.23
N MET A 335 -13.00 6.59 1.75
CA MET A 335 -11.71 7.17 1.39
C MET A 335 -11.77 8.04 0.11
N LEU A 336 -12.51 7.60 -0.91
CA LEU A 336 -12.68 8.33 -2.18
C LEU A 336 -13.38 9.68 -1.99
N TYR A 337 -14.40 9.71 -1.14
CA TYR A 337 -15.22 10.90 -0.88
C TYR A 337 -14.77 11.67 0.36
N ARG A 338 -13.50 11.52 0.72
CA ARG A 338 -12.90 12.30 1.80
C ARG A 338 -12.75 13.77 1.35
N PRO A 339 -13.01 14.76 2.23
CA PRO A 339 -12.84 16.18 1.88
C PRO A 339 -11.40 16.57 1.50
N ILE A 340 -10.41 15.84 2.03
CA ILE A 340 -9.00 16.08 1.77
C ILE A 340 -8.62 15.45 0.43
N LYS A 341 -8.17 16.27 -0.51
CA LYS A 341 -7.71 15.81 -1.83
C LYS A 341 -6.46 14.94 -1.68
N MET A 342 -6.57 13.70 -2.13
CA MET A 342 -5.50 12.70 -2.15
C MET A 342 -5.33 12.16 -3.57
N GLU A 343 -4.87 13.00 -4.49
CA GLU A 343 -5.02 12.78 -5.94
C GLU A 343 -4.47 11.42 -6.43
N GLN A 344 -3.26 11.04 -6.02
CA GLN A 344 -2.64 9.79 -6.44
C GLN A 344 -3.37 8.59 -5.85
N LEU A 345 -3.74 8.65 -4.57
CA LEU A 345 -4.55 7.64 -3.90
C LEU A 345 -5.92 7.51 -4.58
N THR A 346 -6.63 8.61 -4.83
CA THR A 346 -7.93 8.59 -5.54
C THR A 346 -7.81 7.88 -6.89
N LYS A 347 -6.74 8.13 -7.65
CA LYS A 347 -6.47 7.41 -8.90
C LYS A 347 -6.25 5.91 -8.66
N SER A 348 -5.47 5.55 -7.65
CA SER A 348 -5.23 4.14 -7.27
C SER A 348 -6.51 3.43 -6.84
N LEU A 349 -7.33 4.06 -6.00
CA LEU A 349 -8.62 3.52 -5.56
C LEU A 349 -9.56 3.29 -6.74
N LYS A 350 -9.65 4.25 -7.66
CA LYS A 350 -10.47 4.11 -8.88
C LYS A 350 -9.99 2.96 -9.78
N LEU A 351 -8.69 2.70 -9.86
CA LEU A 351 -8.17 1.54 -10.57
C LEU A 351 -8.50 0.23 -9.87
N VAL A 352 -8.36 0.14 -8.55
CA VAL A 352 -8.73 -1.06 -7.76
C VAL A 352 -10.21 -1.38 -7.93
N LEU A 353 -11.06 -0.35 -7.90
CA LEU A 353 -12.51 -0.44 -8.07
C LEU A 353 -12.95 -0.61 -9.54
N GLU A 354 -12.02 -0.76 -10.47
CA GLU A 354 -12.30 -0.94 -11.91
C GLU A 354 -13.22 0.14 -12.50
N CYS A 355 -13.05 1.38 -12.04
CA CYS A 355 -13.84 2.49 -12.52
C CYS A 355 -13.52 2.78 -13.98
N SER A 356 -14.53 2.65 -14.85
CA SER A 356 -14.44 2.92 -16.29
C SER A 356 -15.52 3.93 -16.72
N SER A 357 -15.56 4.27 -18.01
CA SER A 357 -16.66 5.08 -18.57
C SER A 357 -18.02 4.38 -18.44
N GLU A 358 -18.03 3.05 -18.43
CA GLU A 358 -19.24 2.22 -18.36
C GLU A 358 -19.59 1.78 -16.93
N ASN A 359 -18.57 1.62 -16.07
CA ASN A 359 -18.68 1.23 -14.66
C ASN A 359 -18.18 2.38 -13.77
N ASN A 360 -18.99 3.41 -13.57
CA ASN A 360 -18.55 4.65 -12.92
C ASN A 360 -19.20 4.85 -11.54
N ILE A 361 -18.41 4.63 -10.49
CA ILE A 361 -18.82 4.86 -9.11
C ILE A 361 -19.30 6.30 -8.85
N ASN A 362 -18.76 7.29 -9.59
CA ASN A 362 -19.07 8.70 -9.35
C ASN A 362 -20.52 9.06 -9.71
N THR A 363 -21.21 8.20 -10.47
CA THR A 363 -22.59 8.40 -10.92
C THR A 363 -23.58 7.43 -10.30
N ASP A 364 -23.11 6.45 -9.51
CA ASP A 364 -23.97 5.48 -8.85
C ASP A 364 -24.03 5.74 -7.34
N HIS A 365 -24.92 6.66 -6.96
CA HIS A 365 -25.15 7.01 -5.56
C HIS A 365 -25.75 5.84 -4.77
N GLN A 366 -26.49 4.95 -5.43
CA GLN A 366 -27.11 3.78 -4.80
C GLN A 366 -26.04 2.79 -4.35
N ALA A 367 -25.07 2.48 -5.22
CA ALA A 367 -23.95 1.62 -4.86
C ALA A 367 -23.13 2.24 -3.70
N CYS A 368 -22.81 3.54 -3.79
CA CYS A 368 -22.08 4.23 -2.71
C CYS A 368 -22.83 4.15 -1.37
N PHE A 369 -24.14 4.39 -1.37
CA PHE A 369 -24.98 4.25 -0.19
C PHE A 369 -24.94 2.81 0.37
N GLN A 370 -25.12 1.79 -0.47
CA GLN A 370 -25.10 0.39 -0.06
C GLN A 370 -23.77 -0.02 0.56
N GLY A 371 -22.64 0.41 -0.02
CA GLY A 371 -21.31 0.17 0.53
C GLY A 371 -21.14 0.80 1.92
N LEU A 372 -21.50 2.08 2.05
CA LEU A 372 -21.39 2.79 3.33
C LEU A 372 -22.35 2.25 4.40
N ASP A 373 -23.57 1.84 4.02
CA ASP A 373 -24.54 1.20 4.89
C ASP A 373 -24.02 -0.15 5.41
N MET A 374 -23.44 -0.97 4.53
CA MET A 374 -22.83 -2.23 4.93
C MET A 374 -21.61 -2.04 5.83
N LEU A 375 -20.72 -1.10 5.50
CA LEU A 375 -19.59 -0.74 6.34
C LEU A 375 -20.05 -0.25 7.72
N GLN A 376 -21.07 0.60 7.79
CA GLN A 376 -21.58 1.10 9.07
C GLN A 376 -22.11 -0.04 9.94
N ARG A 377 -22.90 -0.97 9.38
CA ARG A 377 -23.35 -2.17 10.09
C ARG A 377 -22.16 -2.99 10.57
N TRP A 378 -21.20 -3.24 9.69
CA TRP A 378 -19.98 -3.97 10.03
C TRP A 378 -19.21 -3.32 11.18
N LEU A 379 -19.09 -1.99 11.22
CA LEU A 379 -18.41 -1.25 12.29
C LEU A 379 -19.17 -1.31 13.63
N LEU A 380 -20.49 -1.36 13.60
CA LEU A 380 -21.32 -1.56 14.79
C LEU A 380 -21.19 -3.00 15.31
N ASP A 381 -21.15 -3.97 14.41
CA ASP A 381 -21.09 -5.40 14.72
C ASP A 381 -19.68 -5.90 15.08
N SER A 382 -18.65 -5.08 14.87
CA SER A 382 -17.25 -5.40 15.20
C SER A 382 -16.79 -4.70 16.49
N GLY A 383 -17.69 -3.94 17.13
CA GLY A 383 -17.41 -3.09 18.29
C GLY A 383 -17.72 -3.72 19.66
N SER A 384 -18.09 -4.99 19.75
CA SER A 384 -18.16 -5.70 21.04
C SER A 384 -16.74 -6.02 21.53
N GLU A 385 -16.45 -5.58 22.74
CA GLU A 385 -15.18 -5.68 23.45
C GLU A 385 -14.56 -7.10 23.34
N GLY A 386 -13.49 -7.24 22.55
CA GLY A 386 -12.78 -8.52 22.44
C GLY A 386 -12.00 -8.76 21.14
N SER A 387 -12.21 -7.97 20.08
CA SER A 387 -11.45 -8.17 18.85
C SER A 387 -9.98 -7.73 19.01
N HIS A 388 -9.05 -8.67 18.87
CA HIS A 388 -7.60 -8.48 18.97
C HIS A 388 -6.99 -7.56 17.89
N PHE A 389 -7.81 -6.86 17.09
CA PHE A 389 -7.37 -6.17 15.88
C PHE A 389 -7.57 -4.66 15.97
N GLN A 390 -6.46 -3.93 15.80
CA GLN A 390 -6.45 -2.47 15.81
C GLN A 390 -6.52 -1.94 14.37
N LEU A 391 -7.66 -1.37 14.01
CA LEU A 391 -7.81 -0.62 12.75
C LEU A 391 -6.88 0.60 12.75
N ASN A 392 -6.04 0.75 11.71
CA ASN A 392 -5.10 1.87 11.63
C ASN A 392 -5.81 3.17 11.24
N CYS A 393 -6.41 3.84 12.22
CA CYS A 393 -7.19 5.06 12.00
C CYS A 393 -6.33 6.33 11.92
N LYS A 394 -5.00 6.24 11.77
CA LYS A 394 -4.11 7.41 11.78
C LYS A 394 -4.50 8.45 10.75
N THR A 395 -4.89 8.01 9.55
CA THR A 395 -5.34 8.90 8.48
C THR A 395 -6.60 9.69 8.88
N TRP A 396 -7.48 9.11 9.70
CA TRP A 396 -8.73 9.72 10.19
C TRP A 396 -8.56 10.46 11.53
N GLY A 397 -7.46 10.21 12.25
CA GLY A 397 -7.20 10.70 13.60
C GLY A 397 -7.66 9.72 14.69
N SER A 398 -8.86 9.16 14.56
CA SER A 398 -9.40 8.15 15.49
C SER A 398 -10.49 7.29 14.84
N LEU A 399 -10.83 6.16 15.49
CA LEU A 399 -11.92 5.28 15.06
C LEU A 399 -13.28 6.00 15.11
N ASP A 400 -13.51 6.82 16.13
CA ASP A 400 -14.77 7.55 16.30
C ASP A 400 -14.97 8.58 15.19
N VAL A 401 -13.91 9.34 14.84
CA VAL A 401 -13.95 10.29 13.72
C VAL A 401 -14.24 9.57 12.40
N PHE A 402 -13.67 8.38 12.21
CA PHE A 402 -13.97 7.56 11.04
C PHE A 402 -15.45 7.12 11.02
N LYS A 403 -15.98 6.60 12.13
CA LYS A 403 -17.40 6.19 12.24
C LYS A 403 -18.36 7.36 11.99
N ASP A 404 -18.05 8.54 12.52
CA ASP A 404 -18.82 9.76 12.29
C ASP A 404 -18.80 10.14 10.81
N GLN A 405 -17.63 10.07 10.16
CA GLN A 405 -17.51 10.37 8.74
C GLN A 405 -18.30 9.39 7.86
N VAL A 406 -18.25 8.09 8.16
CA VAL A 406 -19.06 7.08 7.45
C VAL A 406 -20.55 7.39 7.60
N THR A 407 -20.98 7.76 8.81
CA THR A 407 -22.37 8.13 9.09
C THR A 407 -22.81 9.36 8.30
N LEU A 408 -21.97 10.40 8.26
CA LEU A 408 -22.22 11.62 7.50
C LEU A 408 -22.33 11.33 5.99
N GLN A 409 -21.34 10.65 5.42
CA GLN A 409 -21.34 10.31 4.00
C GLN A 409 -22.53 9.43 3.62
N ARG A 410 -22.86 8.43 4.45
CA ARG A 410 -24.04 7.58 4.22
C ARG A 410 -25.33 8.41 4.14
N ALA A 411 -25.50 9.37 5.06
CA ALA A 411 -26.66 10.25 5.06
C ALA A 411 -26.69 11.19 3.83
N GLU A 412 -25.52 11.64 3.36
CA GLU A 412 -25.41 12.43 2.13
C GLU A 412 -25.83 11.62 0.89
N PHE A 413 -25.33 10.39 0.73
CA PHE A 413 -25.71 9.54 -0.40
C PHE A 413 -27.17 9.09 -0.36
N LEU A 414 -27.73 8.83 0.83
CA LEU A 414 -29.16 8.52 0.96
C LEU A 414 -30.05 9.64 0.40
N LYS A 415 -29.74 10.89 0.72
CA LYS A 415 -30.47 12.06 0.17
C LYS A 415 -30.36 12.16 -1.36
N LEU A 416 -29.20 11.79 -1.92
CA LEU A 416 -29.00 11.79 -3.37
C LEU A 416 -29.85 10.71 -4.04
N VAL A 417 -29.88 9.50 -3.47
CA VAL A 417 -30.72 8.39 -3.93
C VAL A 417 -32.21 8.76 -3.88
N GLU A 418 -32.69 9.31 -2.75
CA GLU A 418 -34.08 9.74 -2.60
C GLU A 418 -34.48 10.75 -3.68
N LYS A 419 -33.62 11.74 -3.93
CA LYS A 419 -33.84 12.77 -4.96
C LYS A 419 -33.85 12.20 -6.39
N GLU A 420 -33.08 11.17 -6.67
CA GLU A 420 -33.06 10.49 -7.98
C GLU A 420 -34.33 9.68 -8.20
N ASN A 421 -34.80 8.98 -7.17
CA ASN A 421 -36.04 8.23 -7.21
C ASN A 421 -37.25 9.16 -7.41
N GLU A 422 -37.29 10.31 -6.72
CA GLU A 422 -38.34 11.33 -6.92
C GLU A 422 -38.40 11.82 -8.38
N LYS A 423 -37.25 12.07 -9.00
CA LYS A 423 -37.18 12.48 -10.41
C LYS A 423 -37.69 11.40 -11.35
N GLN A 424 -37.31 10.13 -11.14
CA GLN A 424 -37.79 9.03 -11.97
C GLN A 424 -39.31 8.84 -11.89
N ILE A 425 -39.90 9.02 -10.70
CA ILE A 425 -41.36 9.00 -10.52
C ILE A 425 -42.02 10.17 -11.27
N SER A 426 -41.43 11.37 -11.23
CA SER A 426 -41.98 12.52 -11.96
C SER A 426 -41.92 12.38 -13.49
N PHE A 427 -40.93 11.66 -14.03
CA PHE A 427 -40.80 11.40 -15.47
C PHE A 427 -41.65 10.21 -15.96
N SER A 428 -42.06 9.30 -15.09
CA SER A 428 -42.93 8.16 -15.44
C SER A 428 -44.43 8.49 -15.33
N LEU A 429 -44.75 9.68 -14.81
CA LEU A 429 -46.10 10.25 -14.72
C LEU A 429 -46.39 11.31 -15.81
N LEU A 430 -45.44 11.56 -16.71
CA LEU A 430 -45.55 12.40 -17.91
C LEU A 430 -45.49 11.52 -19.16
#